data_AF-A0A9X7KEH3-F1
#
_entry.id   AF-A0A9X7KEH3-F1
#
_cell.length_a   1.000
_cell.length_b   1.000
_cell.length_c   1.000
_cell.angle_alpha   90.00
_cell.angle_beta   90.00
_cell.angle_gamma   90.00
#
_symmetry.space_group_name_H-M   'P 1'
#
loop_
_entity.id
_entity.type
_entity.pdbx_description
1 polymer ?
#
loop_
_entity_poly.entity_id
_entity_poly.type
_entity_poly.pdbx_seq_one_letter_code
_entity_poly.pdbx_strand_id
1 'polypeptide(L)' 'MLEARDLYCERDERTLFRGLSFTVEAGEWVQVTGGNGAGKTTLLRLLTGLARPDGGEVYW' A
#
# COMPACT_ATOMS: atom_id res chain seq x y z
N MET A 1 13.57 6.81 2.79
CA MET A 1 12.66 7.24 1.72
C MET A 1 11.76 6.05 1.48
N LEU A 2 10.46 6.17 1.74
CA LEU A 2 9.57 5.04 1.55
C LEU A 2 9.21 4.93 0.06
N GLU A 3 9.35 3.75 -0.52
CA GLU A 3 8.98 3.49 -1.91
C GLU A 3 8.13 2.22 -1.99
N ALA A 4 6.94 2.34 -2.59
CA ALA A 4 6.10 1.23 -2.97
C ALA A 4 6.23 1.01 -4.48
N ARG A 5 6.59 -0.21 -4.89
CA ARG A 5 6.69 -0.61 -6.31
C ARG A 5 5.69 -1.71 -6.64
N ASP A 6 4.82 -1.41 -7.59
CA ASP A 6 3.84 -2.30 -8.21
C ASP A 6 3.03 -3.12 -7.20
N LEU A 7 2.64 -2.50 -6.09
CA LEU A 7 1.92 -3.20 -5.03
C LEU A 7 0.59 -3.76 -5.53
N TYR A 8 0.39 -5.04 -5.22
CA TYR A 8 -0.84 -5.77 -5.44
C TYR A 8 -1.32 -6.35 -4.12
N CYS A 9 -2.62 -6.19 -3.87
CA CYS A 9 -3.27 -6.84 -2.75
C CYS A 9 -4.68 -7.30 -3.12
N GLU A 10 -4.97 -8.54 -2.75
CA GLU A 10 -6.26 -9.18 -2.85
C GLU A 10 -6.74 -9.64 -1.48
N ARG A 11 -8.03 -9.45 -1.21
CA ARG A 11 -8.69 -9.93 0.01
C ARG A 11 -10.04 -10.48 -0.34
N ASP A 12 -10.33 -11.70 0.13
CA ASP A 12 -11.63 -12.36 -0.07
C ASP A 12 -12.06 -12.34 -1.55
N GLU A 13 -11.16 -12.75 -2.45
CA GLU A 13 -11.35 -12.79 -3.91
C GLU A 13 -11.58 -11.41 -4.58
N ARG A 14 -11.42 -10.32 -3.82
CA ARG A 14 -11.53 -8.95 -4.31
C ARG A 14 -10.17 -8.29 -4.36
N THR A 15 -9.76 -7.85 -5.55
CA THR A 15 -8.62 -6.95 -5.71
C THR A 15 -8.91 -5.61 -5.03
N LEU A 16 -8.10 -5.25 -4.04
CA LEU A 16 -8.19 -3.95 -3.35
C LEU A 16 -7.46 -2.87 -4.14
N PHE A 17 -6.25 -3.19 -4.60
CA PHE A 17 -5.43 -2.37 -5.49
C PHE A 17 -4.44 -3.26 -6.24
N ARG A 18 -4.01 -2.80 -7.42
CA ARG A 18 -3.07 -3.49 -8.29
C ARG A 18 -2.20 -2.46 -9.02
N GLY A 19 -0.89 -2.68 -9.05
CA GLY A 19 0.05 -1.77 -9.71
C GLY A 19 0.18 -0.43 -8.98
N LEU A 20 0.01 -0.40 -7.66
CA LEU A 20 0.12 0.82 -6.88
C LEU A 20 1.61 1.13 -6.62
N SER A 21 2.09 2.21 -7.23
CA SER A 21 3.48 2.67 -7.13
C SER A 21 3.54 4.13 -6.69
N PHE A 22 4.31 4.42 -5.65
CA PHE A 22 4.53 5.78 -5.15
C PHE A 22 5.76 5.86 -4.24
N THR A 23 6.26 7.07 -4.05
CA THR A 23 7.38 7.38 -3.14
C THR A 23 6.92 8.42 -2.11
N VAL A 24 7.48 8.35 -0.91
CA VAL A 24 7.32 9.33 0.16
C VAL A 24 8.69 9.73 0.68
N GLU A 25 9.00 11.01 0.52
CA GLU A 25 10.28 11.59 0.94
C GLU A 25 10.29 11.93 2.43
N ALA A 26 11.49 12.09 2.99
CA ALA A 26 11.66 12.52 4.37
C ALA A 26 11.09 13.93 4.56
N GLY A 27 10.16 14.08 5.51
CA GLY A 27 9.49 15.35 5.80
C GLY A 27 8.17 15.57 5.04
N GLU A 28 7.80 14.66 4.14
CA GLU A 28 6.51 14.71 3.46
C GLU A 28 5.37 14.14 4.32
N TRP A 29 4.17 14.69 4.09
CA TRP A 29 2.94 14.21 4.68
C TRP A 29 2.04 13.66 3.58
N VAL A 30 1.63 12.40 3.72
CA VAL A 30 0.74 11.74 2.77
C VAL A 30 -0.55 11.34 3.45
N GLN A 31 -1.67 11.68 2.83
CA GLN A 31 -3.00 11.30 3.29
C GLN A 31 -3.55 10.16 2.43
N VAL A 32 -3.87 9.03 3.07
CA VAL A 32 -4.54 7.90 2.41
C VAL A 32 -6.06 8.06 2.56
N THR A 33 -6.76 8.29 1.45
CA THR A 33 -8.23 8.49 1.42
C THR A 33 -8.95 7.44 0.58
N GLY A 34 -10.28 7.40 0.66
CA GLY A 34 -11.13 6.44 -0.06
C GLY A 34 -12.26 5.88 0.80
N GLY A 35 -13.26 5.27 0.17
CA GLY A 35 -14.43 4.70 0.86
C GLY A 35 -14.11 3.54 1.81
N ASN A 36 -15.13 3.11 2.58
CA ASN A 36 -15.02 1.91 3.40
C ASN A 36 -14.77 0.68 2.51
N GLY A 37 -13.85 -0.19 2.94
CA GLY A 37 -13.44 -1.35 2.15
C GLY A 37 -12.49 -1.06 0.98
N ALA A 38 -12.04 0.19 0.77
CA ALA A 38 -11.08 0.53 -0.29
C ALA A 38 -9.64 0.04 -0.04
N GLY A 39 -9.37 -0.63 1.08
CA GLY A 39 -8.04 -1.20 1.37
C GLY A 39 -7.06 -0.28 2.09
N LYS A 40 -7.48 0.87 2.62
CA LYS A 40 -6.60 1.85 3.31
C LYS A 40 -5.81 1.25 4.48
N THR A 41 -6.49 0.57 5.41
CA THR A 41 -5.84 -0.09 6.56
C THR A 41 -4.92 -1.22 6.09
N THR A 42 -5.29 -1.92 5.02
CA THR A 42 -4.44 -2.95 4.40
C THR A 42 -3.18 -2.33 3.84
N LEU A 43 -3.28 -1.25 3.05
CA LEU A 43 -2.15 -0.51 2.52
C LEU A 43 -1.20 -0.07 3.64
N LEU A 44 -1.71 0.58 4.70
CA LEU A 44 -0.88 1.01 5.83
C LEU A 44 -0.14 -0.16 6.50
N ARG A 45 -0.78 -1.33 6.64
CA ARG A 45 -0.12 -2.53 7.16
C ARG A 45 0.99 -3.04 6.24
N LEU A 46 0.82 -2.97 4.92
CA LEU A 46 1.86 -3.34 3.96
C LEU A 46 3.06 -2.39 4.07
N LEU A 47 2.81 -1.08 4.08
CA LEU A 47 3.85 -0.05 4.16
C LEU A 47 4.64 -0.07 5.47
N THR A 48 4.06 -0.62 6.53
CA THR A 48 4.69 -0.74 7.86
C THR A 48 5.26 -2.13 8.14
N GLY A 49 5.22 -3.05 7.15
CA GLY A 49 5.72 -4.42 7.31
C GLY A 49 4.87 -5.32 8.22
N LEU A 50 3.68 -4.87 8.63
CA LEU A 50 2.73 -5.64 9.44
C LEU A 50 1.96 -6.69 8.63
N ALA A 51 2.01 -6.60 7.31
CA ALA A 51 1.50 -7.61 6.38
C ALA A 51 2.39 -7.67 5.13
N ARG A 52 2.36 -8.80 4.42
CA ARG A 52 3.07 -8.96 3.14
C ARG A 52 2.14 -8.65 1.98
N PRO A 53 2.62 -7.97 0.92
CA PRO A 53 1.85 -7.78 -0.29
C PRO A 53 1.70 -9.11 -1.03
N ASP A 54 0.64 -9.25 -1.82
CA ASP A 54 0.44 -10.43 -2.68
C ASP A 54 1.31 -10.31 -3.96
N GLY A 55 1.77 -9.09 -4.29
CA GLY A 55 2.79 -8.82 -5.30
C GLY A 55 3.36 -7.40 -5.17
N GLY A 56 4.53 -7.16 -5.78
CA GLY A 56 5.28 -5.92 -5.63
C GLY A 56 6.11 -5.88 -4.34
N GLU A 57 6.77 -4.73 -4.09
CA GLU A 57 7.74 -4.56 -2.99
C GLU A 57 7.61 -3.20 -2.31
N VAL A 58 8.02 -3.15 -1.03
CA VAL A 58 8.15 -1.91 -0.24
C VAL A 58 9.61 -1.76 0.19
N TYR A 59 10.18 -0.58 -0.04
CA TYR A 59 11.52 -0.18 0.39
C TYR A 59 11.39 1.02 1.36
N TRP A 60 12.35 1.15 2.29
CA TRP A 60 12.37 2.20 3.32
C TRP A 60 13.69 2.99 3.29
#